data_AF-X1B2F6-F1
#
_entry.id   AF-X1B2F6-F1
#
_cell.length_a   1.000
_cell.length_b   1.000
_cell.length_c   1.000
_cell.angle_alpha   90.00
_cell.angle_beta   90.00
_cell.angle_gamma   90.00
#
_symmetry.space_group_name_H-M   'P 1'
#
loop_
_entity.id
_entity.type
_entity.pdbx_description
1 polymer ?
#
loop_
_entity_poly.entity_id
_entity_poly.type
_entity_poly.pdbx_seq_one_letter_code
_entity_poly.pdbx_strand_id
1 'polypeptide(L)'
;LGTGFIKTTNSPIGLTRSFNWSDTVIVKGALPGNIIDLEPNYIYVDYSAGFPVPKATTNRAAIELNRMFTLGRVYRDGATLHISNSGVNLYNHMRNNHERLVAIRGFERASGGVISEKLARYLTSTDGVFYLGANKLTTLQQDTSPTGPPDILTRWYHDAGGNWVSNTGIEGASAAGQISNEHYDTPTGLADIAGPRYGVFWIFIHFDGDLHVVYGTGSYKLAEAEMATVPVLPEAVSEFSTLAAKIIVGSADPNFTSIVSAYETLFPVSTPPDHDDLGGIVADNHHARYTDVEVL
;
A
#
# COMPACT_ATOMS: atom_id res chain seq x y z
N LEU A 1 23.95 8.66 32.37
CA LEU A 1 23.41 7.52 33.14
C LEU A 1 22.26 6.90 32.36
N GLY A 2 22.29 5.59 32.11
CA GLY A 2 21.20 4.86 31.45
C GLY A 2 20.42 3.95 32.40
N THR A 3 19.18 3.64 32.05
CA THR A 3 18.27 2.79 32.85
C THR A 3 17.55 1.78 31.96
N GLY A 4 17.29 0.57 32.44
CA GLY A 4 16.67 -0.46 31.61
C GLY A 4 16.24 -1.71 32.37
N PHE A 5 15.72 -2.67 31.59
CA PHE A 5 15.25 -3.96 32.07
C PHE A 5 15.95 -5.08 31.29
N ILE A 6 16.39 -6.14 31.98
CA ILE A 6 17.10 -7.27 31.35
C ILE A 6 16.75 -8.58 32.05
N LYS A 7 16.78 -9.69 31.30
CA LYS A 7 16.65 -11.04 31.88
C LYS A 7 17.99 -11.49 32.45
N THR A 8 17.97 -12.12 33.62
CA THR A 8 19.19 -12.68 34.24
C THR A 8 19.71 -13.94 33.53
N THR A 9 18.88 -14.57 32.69
CA THR A 9 19.23 -15.77 31.91
C THR A 9 18.75 -15.61 30.46
N ASN A 10 19.33 -16.37 29.52
CA ASN A 10 18.85 -16.42 28.14
C ASN A 10 17.61 -17.33 28.06
N SER A 11 16.52 -16.88 28.67
CA SER A 11 15.23 -17.56 28.69
C SER A 11 14.09 -16.55 28.77
N PRO A 12 13.00 -16.75 28.01
CA PRO A 12 11.85 -15.83 28.05
C PRO A 12 11.18 -15.77 29.43
N ILE A 13 11.27 -16.86 30.21
CA ILE A 13 10.73 -16.97 31.58
C ILE A 13 11.76 -16.61 32.67
N GLY A 14 12.95 -16.17 32.29
CA GLY A 14 13.97 -15.73 33.24
C GLY A 14 13.50 -14.53 34.08
N LEU A 15 14.10 -14.34 35.25
CA LEU A 15 13.83 -13.19 36.11
C LEU A 15 14.20 -11.89 35.38
N THR A 16 13.26 -10.95 35.27
CA THR A 16 13.53 -9.59 34.78
C THR A 16 14.00 -8.72 35.94
N ARG A 17 15.12 -8.00 35.76
CA ARG A 17 15.60 -7.00 36.72
C ARG A 17 15.66 -5.62 36.08
N SER A 18 15.29 -4.59 36.85
CA SER A 18 15.64 -3.21 36.53
C SER A 18 17.09 -2.93 36.95
N PHE A 19 17.77 -2.06 36.21
CA PHE A 19 19.14 -1.67 36.53
C PHE A 19 19.46 -0.28 35.96
N ASN A 20 20.51 0.32 36.51
CA ASN A 20 21.14 1.52 36.00
C ASN A 20 22.55 1.17 35.53
N TRP A 21 23.04 1.86 34.51
CA TRP A 21 24.44 1.78 34.08
C TRP A 21 25.05 3.18 33.95
N SER A 22 26.32 3.29 34.27
CA SER A 22 27.09 4.52 34.11
C SER A 22 27.30 4.85 32.64
N ASP A 23 27.53 6.13 32.35
CA ASP A 23 28.01 6.51 31.03
C ASP A 23 29.32 5.79 30.77
N THR A 24 29.30 4.96 29.72
CA THR A 24 30.44 4.10 29.37
C THR A 24 31.01 4.64 28.07
N VAL A 25 32.30 4.97 28.08
CA VAL A 25 33.01 5.36 26.86
C VAL A 25 33.31 4.09 26.07
N ILE A 26 32.62 3.87 24.96
CA ILE A 26 32.98 2.84 24.00
C ILE A 26 34.05 3.44 23.08
N VAL A 27 35.27 2.94 23.18
CA VAL A 27 36.43 3.45 22.44
C VAL A 27 36.58 2.79 21.06
N LYS A 28 37.34 3.43 20.17
CA LYS A 28 37.76 2.84 18.88
C LYS A 28 38.80 1.74 19.14
N GLY A 29 38.70 0.61 18.46
CA GLY A 29 39.73 -0.44 18.48
C GLY A 29 39.22 -1.78 17.95
N ALA A 30 40.13 -2.70 17.59
CA ALA A 30 39.79 -4.02 17.06
C ALA A 30 39.47 -5.07 18.14
N LEU A 31 39.34 -4.66 19.41
CA LEU A 31 39.05 -5.56 20.52
C LEU A 31 37.53 -5.76 20.71
N PRO A 32 37.09 -6.92 21.21
CA PRO A 32 35.68 -7.15 21.56
C PRO A 32 35.16 -6.05 22.49
N GLY A 33 34.07 -5.38 22.10
CA GLY A 33 33.51 -4.25 22.84
C GLY A 33 33.79 -2.87 22.25
N ASN A 34 34.65 -2.76 21.23
CA ASN A 34 34.98 -1.50 20.55
C ASN A 34 34.28 -1.35 19.18
N ILE A 35 34.25 -0.11 18.68
CA ILE A 35 33.70 0.22 17.35
C ILE A 35 34.79 -0.01 16.28
N ILE A 36 34.43 -0.74 15.22
CA ILE A 36 35.25 -0.98 14.03
C ILE A 36 34.94 0.08 12.97
N ASP A 37 35.98 0.62 12.34
CA ASP A 37 35.88 1.65 11.29
C ASP A 37 35.35 1.05 9.99
N LEU A 38 34.59 1.82 9.22
CA LEU A 38 33.97 1.42 7.94
C LEU A 38 33.04 0.19 8.01
N GLU A 39 32.59 -0.18 9.22
CA GLU A 39 31.67 -1.30 9.46
C GLU A 39 30.44 -0.86 10.28
N PRO A 40 29.28 -1.54 10.12
CA PRO A 40 28.13 -1.33 10.98
C PRO A 40 28.35 -1.98 12.35
N ASN A 41 28.33 -1.16 13.40
CA ASN A 41 28.51 -1.62 14.78
C ASN A 41 27.17 -1.57 15.53
N TYR A 42 26.75 -2.69 16.08
CA TYR A 42 25.60 -2.79 16.97
C TYR A 42 26.03 -2.49 18.40
N ILE A 43 25.44 -1.47 18.99
CA ILE A 43 25.65 -1.13 20.40
C ILE A 43 24.57 -1.82 21.22
N TYR A 44 24.97 -2.58 22.23
CA TYR A 44 24.07 -3.38 23.05
C TYR A 44 24.51 -3.41 24.51
N VAL A 45 23.57 -3.69 25.41
CA VAL A 45 23.88 -3.93 26.82
C VAL A 45 23.90 -5.43 27.05
N ASP A 46 24.96 -5.91 27.68
CA ASP A 46 25.17 -7.31 28.05
C ASP A 46 25.07 -7.49 29.56
N TYR A 47 24.24 -8.42 30.02
CA TYR A 47 24.21 -8.85 31.42
C TYR A 47 25.22 -9.97 31.65
N SER A 48 26.50 -9.60 31.79
CA SER A 48 27.57 -10.54 32.11
C SER A 48 28.01 -10.40 33.57
N ALA A 49 28.04 -11.49 34.33
CA ALA A 49 28.58 -11.57 35.70
C ALA A 49 27.94 -10.62 36.73
N GLY A 50 26.64 -10.33 36.61
CA GLY A 50 25.88 -9.57 37.61
C GLY A 50 25.86 -8.05 37.40
N PHE A 51 26.63 -7.53 36.43
CA PHE A 51 26.67 -6.12 36.08
C PHE A 51 26.38 -5.91 34.59
N PRO A 52 25.35 -5.13 34.24
CA PRO A 52 25.05 -4.73 32.87
C PRO A 52 26.15 -3.81 32.30
N VAL A 53 26.73 -4.14 31.15
CA VAL A 53 27.80 -3.35 30.52
C VAL A 53 27.48 -3.07 29.04
N PRO A 54 27.60 -1.81 28.56
CA PRO A 54 27.53 -1.50 27.13
C PRO A 54 28.69 -2.13 26.35
N LYS A 55 28.39 -2.79 25.24
CA LYS A 55 29.35 -3.43 24.32
C LYS A 55 28.99 -3.11 22.86
N ALA A 56 29.96 -3.32 21.97
CA ALA A 56 29.79 -3.22 20.54
C ALA A 56 30.15 -4.55 19.83
N THR A 57 29.43 -4.87 18.76
CA THR A 57 29.71 -6.01 17.86
C THR A 57 29.29 -5.66 16.44
N THR A 58 29.98 -6.21 15.43
CA THR A 58 29.56 -6.07 14.02
C THR A 58 28.61 -7.20 13.58
N ASN A 59 28.48 -8.25 14.40
CA ASN A 59 27.58 -9.37 14.14
C ASN A 59 26.29 -9.27 14.96
N ARG A 60 25.17 -8.94 14.30
CA ARG A 60 23.85 -8.85 14.94
C ARG A 60 23.38 -10.18 15.53
N ALA A 61 23.71 -11.30 14.89
CA ALA A 61 23.26 -12.63 15.30
C ALA A 61 23.94 -13.11 16.59
N ALA A 62 25.08 -12.51 16.96
CA ALA A 62 25.76 -12.78 18.22
C ALA A 62 25.03 -12.19 19.45
N ILE A 63 24.04 -11.30 19.24
CA ILE A 63 23.31 -10.64 20.33
C ILE A 63 22.14 -11.53 20.78
N GLU A 64 22.26 -12.09 21.98
CA GLU A 64 21.25 -12.93 22.59
C GLU A 64 20.08 -12.10 23.15
N LEU A 65 18.95 -12.08 22.44
CA LEU A 65 17.86 -11.12 22.69
C LEU A 65 17.15 -11.20 24.05
N ASN A 66 17.38 -12.26 24.84
CA ASN A 66 16.84 -12.37 26.18
C ASN A 66 17.75 -11.70 27.23
N ARG A 67 19.05 -11.97 27.18
CA ARG A 67 20.06 -11.47 28.14
C ARG A 67 20.89 -10.29 27.62
N MET A 68 20.58 -9.83 26.41
CA MET A 68 21.19 -8.67 25.76
C MET A 68 20.10 -7.90 25.02
N PHE A 69 20.22 -6.58 24.97
CA PHE A 69 19.35 -5.75 24.13
C PHE A 69 20.14 -4.66 23.44
N THR A 70 19.73 -4.35 22.21
CA THR A 70 20.37 -3.33 21.38
C THR A 70 19.89 -1.93 21.79
N LEU A 71 20.82 -0.98 21.86
CA LEU A 71 20.55 0.45 22.01
C LEU A 71 20.46 1.18 20.67
N GLY A 72 21.22 0.70 19.68
CA GLY A 72 21.29 1.33 18.37
C GLY A 72 22.43 0.78 17.52
N ARG A 73 22.76 1.52 16.47
CA ARG A 73 23.84 1.21 15.54
C ARG A 73 24.71 2.43 15.32
N VAL A 74 25.99 2.20 15.13
CA VAL A 74 26.98 3.23 14.81
C VAL A 74 27.79 2.78 13.60
N TYR A 75 27.86 3.63 12.58
CA TYR A 75 28.80 3.49 11.48
C TYR A 75 29.85 4.59 11.61
N ARG A 76 31.11 4.20 11.63
CA ARG A 76 32.23 5.13 11.72
C ARG A 76 32.89 5.22 10.35
N ASP A 77 33.11 6.44 9.89
CA ASP A 77 33.92 6.74 8.71
C ASP A 77 35.01 7.74 9.11
N GLY A 78 36.18 7.21 9.48
CA GLY A 78 37.32 8.02 9.88
C GLY A 78 37.04 8.79 11.18
N ALA A 79 36.76 10.10 11.07
CA ALA A 79 36.38 10.96 12.19
C ALA A 79 34.86 11.14 12.34
N THR A 80 34.08 10.80 11.32
CA THR A 80 32.63 10.98 11.28
C THR A 80 31.92 9.78 11.90
N LEU A 81 30.85 10.04 12.66
CA LEU A 81 29.98 9.02 13.24
C LEU A 81 28.55 9.19 12.71
N HIS A 82 28.01 8.12 12.13
CA HIS A 82 26.60 8.01 11.78
C HIS A 82 25.92 7.14 12.83
N ILE A 83 25.06 7.74 13.65
CA ILE A 83 24.42 7.08 14.79
C ILE A 83 22.93 6.91 14.50
N SER A 84 22.45 5.68 14.65
CA SER A 84 21.03 5.34 14.58
C SER A 84 20.56 4.80 15.93
N ASN A 85 19.60 5.49 16.55
CA ASN A 85 18.98 5.07 17.81
C ASN A 85 17.90 4.01 17.58
N SER A 86 18.27 2.88 16.97
CA SER A 86 17.37 1.80 16.59
C SER A 86 17.28 0.69 17.66
N GLY A 87 17.27 1.08 18.93
CA GLY A 87 17.28 0.16 20.07
C GLY A 87 15.92 -0.46 20.39
N VAL A 88 15.91 -1.42 21.30
CA VAL A 88 14.67 -1.96 21.87
C VAL A 88 14.17 -0.98 22.94
N ASN A 89 12.99 -0.41 22.72
CA ASN A 89 12.31 0.42 23.71
C ASN A 89 11.08 -0.32 24.25
N LEU A 90 11.17 -0.74 25.53
CA LEU A 90 10.07 -1.38 26.24
C LEU A 90 9.06 -0.37 26.79
N TYR A 91 9.50 0.86 27.07
CA TYR A 91 8.65 1.87 27.71
C TYR A 91 7.44 2.18 26.84
N ASN A 92 6.27 1.90 27.38
CA ASN A 92 4.98 2.05 26.71
C ASN A 92 4.94 1.42 25.29
N HIS A 93 5.65 0.30 25.09
CA HIS A 93 5.81 -0.34 23.79
C HIS A 93 4.46 -0.62 23.12
N MET A 94 3.46 -1.11 23.87
CA MET A 94 2.15 -1.44 23.32
C MET A 94 1.46 -0.22 22.70
N ARG A 95 1.44 0.93 23.39
CA ARG A 95 0.87 2.17 22.84
C ARG A 95 1.71 2.66 21.66
N ASN A 96 3.03 2.77 21.82
CA ASN A 96 3.90 3.29 20.76
C ASN A 96 3.84 2.44 19.49
N ASN A 97 3.76 1.11 19.64
CA ASN A 97 3.57 0.21 18.52
C ASN A 97 2.17 0.34 17.91
N HIS A 98 1.13 0.49 18.74
CA HIS A 98 -0.23 0.78 18.24
C HIS A 98 -0.26 2.06 17.42
N GLU A 99 0.24 3.18 17.95
CA GLU A 99 0.30 4.48 17.25
C GLU A 99 1.12 4.38 15.95
N ARG A 100 2.26 3.67 15.98
CA ARG A 100 3.05 3.41 14.77
C ARG A 100 2.25 2.64 13.71
N LEU A 101 1.50 1.61 14.12
CA LEU A 101 0.69 0.83 13.20
C LEU A 101 -0.44 1.69 12.60
N VAL A 102 -1.12 2.51 13.41
CA VAL A 102 -2.13 3.46 12.93
C VAL A 102 -1.51 4.45 11.94
N ALA A 103 -0.40 5.10 12.30
CA ALA A 103 0.20 6.17 11.48
C ALA A 103 0.82 5.69 10.16
N ILE A 104 1.37 4.46 10.12
CA ILE A 104 2.10 3.97 8.95
C ILE A 104 1.28 2.99 8.11
N ARG A 105 0.46 2.15 8.73
CA ARG A 105 -0.33 1.14 8.01
C ARG A 105 -1.78 1.54 7.82
N GLY A 106 -2.32 2.43 8.66
CA GLY A 106 -3.72 2.82 8.60
C GLY A 106 -4.66 1.63 8.73
N PHE A 107 -5.76 1.67 7.96
CA PHE A 107 -6.73 0.59 7.87
C PHE A 107 -6.24 -0.47 6.87
N GLU A 108 -5.60 -1.52 7.40
CA GLU A 108 -4.93 -2.56 6.63
C GLU A 108 -5.80 -3.82 6.55
N ARG A 109 -5.91 -4.40 5.36
CA ARG A 109 -6.57 -5.69 5.16
C ARG A 109 -5.69 -6.86 5.57
N ALA A 110 -6.26 -7.81 6.31
CA ALA A 110 -5.67 -9.13 6.53
C ALA A 110 -6.24 -10.19 5.58
N SER A 111 -7.55 -10.22 5.36
CA SER A 111 -8.21 -11.18 4.46
C SER A 111 -9.60 -10.71 4.03
N GLY A 112 -10.19 -11.34 3.00
CA GLY A 112 -11.59 -11.09 2.63
C GLY A 112 -11.82 -9.77 1.88
N GLY A 113 -12.98 -9.12 2.03
CA GLY A 113 -13.28 -7.83 1.37
C GLY A 113 -13.08 -7.81 -0.16
N VAL A 114 -13.24 -8.96 -0.82
CA VAL A 114 -12.97 -9.09 -2.27
C VAL A 114 -14.18 -8.60 -3.05
N ILE A 115 -13.96 -7.65 -3.96
CA ILE A 115 -14.99 -7.07 -4.82
C ILE A 115 -15.17 -7.93 -6.07
N SER A 116 -16.43 -8.21 -6.42
CA SER A 116 -16.80 -8.89 -7.67
C SER A 116 -18.13 -8.39 -8.22
N GLU A 117 -18.37 -8.59 -9.50
CA GLU A 117 -19.66 -8.32 -10.14
C GLU A 117 -20.64 -9.45 -9.87
N LYS A 118 -21.83 -9.12 -9.38
CA LYS A 118 -22.89 -10.08 -9.05
C LYS A 118 -23.96 -10.18 -10.14
N LEU A 119 -24.41 -9.02 -10.59
CA LEU A 119 -25.33 -8.78 -11.71
C LEU A 119 -24.79 -7.58 -12.49
N ALA A 120 -25.44 -7.19 -13.59
CA ALA A 120 -25.08 -6.03 -14.42
C ALA A 120 -24.74 -4.79 -13.57
N ARG A 121 -23.43 -4.53 -13.39
CA ARG A 121 -22.82 -3.45 -12.61
C ARG A 121 -23.17 -3.38 -11.12
N TYR A 122 -23.71 -4.45 -10.55
CA TYR A 122 -23.91 -4.60 -9.11
C TYR A 122 -22.72 -5.30 -8.46
N LEU A 123 -22.38 -4.90 -7.25
CA LEU A 123 -21.21 -5.37 -6.53
C LEU A 123 -21.59 -6.36 -5.45
N THR A 124 -20.71 -7.33 -5.22
CA THR A 124 -20.63 -8.03 -3.95
C THR A 124 -19.23 -7.93 -3.38
N SER A 125 -19.14 -7.76 -2.06
CA SER A 125 -17.91 -7.88 -1.28
C SER A 125 -18.01 -9.10 -0.38
N THR A 126 -16.97 -9.93 -0.32
CA THR A 126 -16.90 -10.99 0.71
C THR A 126 -16.80 -10.39 2.12
N ASP A 127 -17.06 -11.20 3.13
CA ASP A 127 -16.69 -10.89 4.51
C ASP A 127 -15.18 -10.57 4.59
N GLY A 128 -14.81 -9.70 5.52
CA GLY A 128 -13.47 -9.12 5.59
C GLY A 128 -12.89 -9.10 6.99
N VAL A 129 -11.57 -9.21 7.08
CA VAL A 129 -10.80 -8.99 8.31
C VAL A 129 -9.78 -7.90 8.04
N PHE A 130 -9.82 -6.87 8.86
CA PHE A 130 -8.95 -5.70 8.77
C PHE A 130 -8.34 -5.39 10.14
N TYR A 131 -7.29 -4.58 10.12
CA TYR A 131 -6.63 -4.08 11.32
C TYR A 131 -6.49 -2.57 11.24
N LEU A 132 -6.81 -1.91 12.36
CA LEU A 132 -6.44 -0.52 12.60
C LEU A 132 -5.62 -0.49 13.88
N GLY A 133 -4.32 -0.25 13.71
CA GLY A 133 -3.37 -0.43 14.79
C GLY A 133 -3.28 -1.90 15.23
N ALA A 134 -3.52 -2.14 16.52
CA ALA A 134 -3.58 -3.50 17.10
C ALA A 134 -5.02 -4.06 17.16
N ASN A 135 -6.03 -3.28 16.73
CA ASN A 135 -7.42 -3.67 16.83
C ASN A 135 -7.84 -4.43 15.56
N LYS A 136 -8.46 -5.59 15.75
CA LYS A 136 -9.07 -6.37 14.67
C LYS A 136 -10.48 -5.83 14.42
N LEU A 137 -10.77 -5.55 13.16
CA LEU A 137 -12.08 -5.15 12.64
C LEU A 137 -12.56 -6.23 11.67
N THR A 138 -13.85 -6.49 11.66
CA THR A 138 -14.46 -7.48 10.76
C THR A 138 -15.65 -6.86 10.07
N THR A 139 -15.74 -7.06 8.75
CA THR A 139 -16.87 -6.63 7.94
C THR A 139 -17.67 -7.84 7.50
N LEU A 140 -18.97 -7.67 7.33
CA LEU A 140 -19.83 -8.70 6.77
C LEU A 140 -19.78 -8.66 5.24
N GLN A 141 -20.30 -9.71 4.60
CA GLN A 141 -20.55 -9.68 3.17
C GLN A 141 -21.49 -8.52 2.83
N GLN A 142 -21.25 -7.90 1.67
CA GLN A 142 -22.11 -6.88 1.09
C GLN A 142 -22.61 -7.35 -0.27
N ASP A 143 -23.87 -7.06 -0.59
CA ASP A 143 -24.50 -7.30 -1.88
C ASP A 143 -25.38 -6.08 -2.25
N THR A 144 -24.93 -5.32 -3.25
CA THR A 144 -25.65 -4.11 -3.69
C THR A 144 -26.79 -4.42 -4.67
N SER A 145 -26.95 -5.68 -5.06
CA SER A 145 -27.99 -6.11 -5.99
C SER A 145 -29.40 -6.03 -5.38
N PRO A 146 -30.46 -5.87 -6.19
CA PRO A 146 -31.82 -5.71 -5.68
C PRO A 146 -32.41 -7.04 -5.15
N THR A 147 -31.62 -8.11 -5.04
CA THR A 147 -32.09 -9.40 -4.51
C THR A 147 -32.01 -9.43 -2.99
N GLY A 148 -33.14 -9.20 -2.32
CA GLY A 148 -33.21 -9.13 -0.86
C GLY A 148 -33.17 -7.67 -0.36
N PRO A 149 -32.89 -7.42 0.94
CA PRO A 149 -32.56 -6.09 1.42
C PRO A 149 -31.19 -5.70 0.83
N PRO A 150 -31.12 -4.78 -0.17
CA PRO A 150 -29.86 -4.45 -0.81
C PRO A 150 -28.98 -3.63 0.13
N ASP A 151 -27.69 -3.92 0.13
CA ASP A 151 -26.71 -3.02 0.74
C ASP A 151 -26.58 -1.75 -0.11
N ILE A 152 -26.43 -0.61 0.56
CA ILE A 152 -26.44 0.71 -0.08
C ILE A 152 -25.02 1.08 -0.53
N LEU A 153 -24.86 1.34 -1.83
CA LEU A 153 -23.61 1.87 -2.36
C LEU A 153 -23.58 3.40 -2.22
N THR A 154 -22.59 3.93 -1.51
CA THR A 154 -22.40 5.38 -1.37
C THR A 154 -21.47 5.91 -2.46
N ARG A 155 -21.98 6.77 -3.33
CA ARG A 155 -21.23 7.39 -4.43
C ARG A 155 -20.66 8.73 -4.01
N TRP A 156 -19.43 9.02 -4.43
CA TRP A 156 -18.77 10.30 -4.20
C TRP A 156 -18.32 10.92 -5.53
N TYR A 157 -18.66 12.20 -5.69
CA TYR A 157 -18.30 13.06 -6.82
C TYR A 157 -18.42 14.52 -6.38
N HIS A 158 -18.01 15.48 -7.22
CA HIS A 158 -18.14 16.91 -6.92
C HIS A 158 -19.48 17.47 -7.39
N ASP A 159 -20.03 18.44 -6.67
CA ASP A 159 -21.15 19.24 -7.14
C ASP A 159 -20.71 20.38 -8.09
N ALA A 160 -21.66 21.18 -8.57
CA ALA A 160 -21.38 22.34 -9.42
C ALA A 160 -20.53 23.43 -8.74
N GLY A 161 -20.44 23.41 -7.41
CA GLY A 161 -19.59 24.31 -6.62
C GLY A 161 -18.19 23.76 -6.36
N GLY A 162 -17.88 22.56 -6.85
CA GLY A 162 -16.60 21.88 -6.61
C GLY A 162 -16.47 21.30 -5.20
N ASN A 163 -17.57 21.07 -4.49
CA ASN A 163 -17.56 20.41 -3.19
C ASN A 163 -17.81 18.91 -3.36
N TRP A 164 -17.16 18.09 -2.55
CA TRP A 164 -17.51 16.67 -2.45
C TRP A 164 -18.94 16.51 -1.94
N VAL A 165 -19.72 15.72 -2.67
CA VAL A 165 -21.07 15.30 -2.27
C VAL A 165 -21.19 13.78 -2.34
N SER A 166 -22.11 13.23 -1.56
CA SER A 166 -22.45 11.82 -1.62
C SER A 166 -23.88 11.57 -2.12
N ASN A 167 -24.06 10.47 -2.86
CA ASN A 167 -25.36 10.01 -3.34
C ASN A 167 -25.53 8.50 -3.10
N THR A 168 -26.60 8.13 -2.40
CA THR A 168 -26.99 6.72 -2.14
C THR A 168 -28.17 6.26 -3.01
N GLY A 169 -28.77 7.17 -3.78
CA GLY A 169 -29.90 6.91 -4.66
C GLY A 169 -29.50 6.67 -6.12
N ILE A 170 -30.48 6.82 -7.01
CA ILE A 170 -30.30 6.71 -8.46
C ILE A 170 -29.35 7.82 -8.96
N GLU A 171 -28.52 7.47 -9.94
CA GLU A 171 -27.61 8.38 -10.65
C GLU A 171 -27.71 8.07 -12.14
N GLY A 172 -28.13 9.03 -12.97
CA GLY A 172 -28.42 8.77 -14.39
C GLY A 172 -29.42 7.63 -14.57
N ALA A 173 -29.10 6.67 -15.45
CA ALA A 173 -29.85 5.42 -15.60
C ALA A 173 -29.44 4.30 -14.62
N SER A 174 -28.50 4.57 -13.71
CA SER A 174 -27.99 3.57 -12.76
C SER A 174 -28.77 3.57 -11.45
N ALA A 175 -29.23 2.39 -11.04
CA ALA A 175 -29.94 2.21 -9.79
C ALA A 175 -29.03 2.46 -8.56
N ALA A 176 -29.64 2.63 -7.38
CA ALA A 176 -28.96 2.93 -6.11
C ALA A 176 -27.83 1.96 -5.71
N GLY A 177 -27.83 0.72 -6.18
CA GLY A 177 -26.74 -0.26 -5.97
C GLY A 177 -25.80 -0.46 -7.15
N GLN A 178 -26.03 0.20 -8.30
CA GLN A 178 -25.23 0.01 -9.51
C GLN A 178 -24.14 1.06 -9.65
N ILE A 179 -23.00 0.61 -10.18
CA ILE A 179 -21.96 1.51 -10.68
C ILE A 179 -22.42 2.14 -11.99
N SER A 180 -22.13 3.44 -12.13
CA SER A 180 -22.46 4.22 -13.33
C SER A 180 -21.63 3.75 -14.52
N ASN A 181 -22.23 3.83 -15.70
CA ASN A 181 -21.55 3.65 -17.00
C ASN A 181 -21.83 4.82 -17.93
N GLU A 182 -22.38 5.92 -17.40
CA GLU A 182 -22.78 7.11 -18.14
C GLU A 182 -21.92 8.31 -17.79
N HIS A 183 -21.50 8.43 -16.52
CA HIS A 183 -20.82 9.63 -16.06
C HIS A 183 -19.49 9.36 -15.34
N TYR A 184 -18.61 10.34 -15.43
CA TYR A 184 -17.39 10.47 -14.64
C TYR A 184 -17.41 11.81 -13.90
N ASP A 185 -16.53 11.99 -12.91
CA ASP A 185 -16.47 13.19 -12.08
C ASP A 185 -15.62 14.30 -12.70
N THR A 186 -16.05 15.55 -12.49
CA THR A 186 -15.31 16.76 -12.85
C THR A 186 -15.36 17.72 -11.67
N PRO A 187 -14.46 18.74 -11.60
CA PRO A 187 -14.52 19.74 -10.53
C PRO A 187 -15.82 20.56 -10.45
N THR A 188 -16.77 20.36 -11.37
CA THR A 188 -18.04 21.10 -11.44
C THR A 188 -19.25 20.17 -11.62
N GLY A 189 -19.15 18.89 -11.26
CA GLY A 189 -20.24 17.94 -11.46
C GLY A 189 -19.87 16.71 -12.26
N LEU A 190 -20.87 15.88 -12.48
CA LEU A 190 -20.78 14.72 -13.37
C LEU A 190 -20.81 15.14 -14.84
N ALA A 191 -20.05 14.44 -15.68
CA ALA A 191 -20.01 14.64 -17.13
C ALA A 191 -20.04 13.30 -17.89
N ASP A 192 -20.53 13.32 -19.13
CA ASP A 192 -20.76 12.13 -19.94
C ASP A 192 -19.47 11.39 -20.33
N ILE A 193 -19.46 10.08 -20.15
CA ILE A 193 -18.50 9.16 -20.76
C ILE A 193 -18.92 8.99 -22.23
N ALA A 194 -18.49 9.91 -23.09
CA ALA A 194 -18.86 9.89 -24.50
C ALA A 194 -18.23 8.68 -25.22
N GLY A 195 -19.07 7.74 -25.68
CA GLY A 195 -18.64 6.52 -26.35
C GLY A 195 -17.79 6.75 -27.62
N PRO A 196 -16.86 5.83 -27.96
CA PRO A 196 -16.46 4.61 -27.25
C PRO A 196 -15.33 4.89 -26.24
N ARG A 197 -15.69 5.15 -24.98
CA ARG A 197 -14.77 5.49 -23.89
C ARG A 197 -15.15 4.72 -22.62
N TYR A 198 -14.25 4.74 -21.65
CA TYR A 198 -14.36 4.02 -20.39
C TYR A 198 -14.35 4.99 -19.22
N GLY A 199 -15.21 4.73 -18.24
CA GLY A 199 -15.17 5.32 -16.91
C GLY A 199 -14.34 4.46 -15.96
N VAL A 200 -13.75 5.10 -14.95
CA VAL A 200 -13.00 4.44 -13.88
C VAL A 200 -13.67 4.74 -12.56
N PHE A 201 -13.81 3.73 -11.70
CA PHE A 201 -14.48 3.83 -10.42
C PHE A 201 -13.64 3.15 -9.34
N TRP A 202 -13.44 3.83 -8.22
CA TRP A 202 -12.58 3.36 -7.13
C TRP A 202 -13.45 2.91 -5.97
N ILE A 203 -13.38 1.62 -5.63
CA ILE A 203 -14.17 1.02 -4.57
C ILE A 203 -13.37 1.00 -3.28
N PHE A 204 -13.99 1.51 -2.23
CA PHE A 204 -13.47 1.56 -0.88
C PHE A 204 -14.39 0.80 0.06
N ILE A 205 -13.79 0.10 1.03
CA ILE A 205 -14.51 -0.54 2.13
C ILE A 205 -14.30 0.33 3.37
N HIS A 206 -15.41 0.79 3.94
CA HIS A 206 -15.43 1.55 5.17
C HIS A 206 -15.26 0.63 6.39
N PHE A 207 -14.91 1.17 7.56
CA PHE A 207 -14.59 0.36 8.76
C PHE A 207 -15.77 -0.48 9.29
N ASP A 208 -17.00 -0.08 8.98
CA ASP A 208 -18.24 -0.80 9.29
C ASP A 208 -18.62 -1.84 8.22
N GLY A 209 -17.95 -1.81 7.07
CA GLY A 209 -18.17 -2.71 5.95
C GLY A 209 -18.90 -2.09 4.77
N ASP A 210 -19.41 -0.87 4.90
CA ASP A 210 -20.15 -0.21 3.83
C ASP A 210 -19.26 0.02 2.60
N LEU A 211 -19.88 -0.08 1.42
CA LEU A 211 -19.19 0.14 0.16
C LEU A 211 -19.31 1.59 -0.29
N HIS A 212 -18.16 2.20 -0.57
CA HIS A 212 -18.07 3.53 -1.15
C HIS A 212 -17.45 3.44 -2.54
N VAL A 213 -17.98 4.22 -3.48
CA VAL A 213 -17.40 4.41 -4.80
C VAL A 213 -17.02 5.87 -4.99
N VAL A 214 -15.75 6.12 -5.31
CA VAL A 214 -15.28 7.43 -5.76
C VAL A 214 -15.16 7.41 -7.27
N TYR A 215 -15.81 8.37 -7.93
CA TYR A 215 -15.83 8.48 -9.38
C TYR A 215 -14.46 8.91 -9.89
N GLY A 216 -14.01 8.30 -10.98
CA GLY A 216 -12.80 8.72 -11.69
C GLY A 216 -13.03 10.05 -12.41
N THR A 217 -11.94 10.74 -12.72
CA THR A 217 -11.96 12.14 -13.16
C THR A 217 -11.87 12.34 -14.68
N GLY A 218 -12.15 11.31 -15.47
CA GLY A 218 -12.01 11.40 -16.92
C GLY A 218 -12.79 10.36 -17.71
N SER A 219 -12.86 10.61 -19.01
CA SER A 219 -13.39 9.70 -20.03
C SER A 219 -12.22 9.18 -20.89
N TYR A 220 -11.92 7.89 -20.75
CA TYR A 220 -10.63 7.33 -21.15
C TYR A 220 -10.75 6.37 -22.34
N LYS A 221 -9.69 6.19 -23.12
CA LYS A 221 -9.47 4.93 -23.85
C LYS A 221 -9.10 3.82 -22.86
N LEU A 222 -9.26 2.55 -23.24
CA LEU A 222 -9.03 1.43 -22.32
C LEU A 222 -7.64 1.46 -21.64
N ALA A 223 -6.57 1.62 -22.43
CA ALA A 223 -5.21 1.70 -21.89
C ALA A 223 -5.00 2.89 -20.92
N GLU A 224 -5.69 4.02 -21.15
CA GLU A 224 -5.65 5.17 -20.26
C GLU A 224 -6.42 4.88 -18.95
N ALA A 225 -7.54 4.17 -19.03
CA ALA A 225 -8.32 3.73 -17.86
C ALA A 225 -7.52 2.74 -16.98
N GLU A 226 -6.75 1.85 -17.60
CA GLU A 226 -5.85 0.91 -16.92
C GLU A 226 -4.71 1.63 -16.17
N MET A 227 -4.27 2.79 -16.66
CA MET A 227 -3.26 3.63 -16.03
C MET A 227 -3.82 4.72 -15.11
N ALA A 228 -5.15 4.88 -15.04
CA ALA A 228 -5.77 5.87 -14.17
C ALA A 228 -5.37 5.64 -12.71
N THR A 229 -5.15 6.75 -12.00
CA THR A 229 -4.75 6.78 -10.59
C THR A 229 -5.89 7.25 -9.71
N VAL A 230 -5.83 6.90 -8.42
CA VAL A 230 -6.85 7.28 -7.43
C VAL A 230 -6.92 8.81 -7.38
N PRO A 231 -8.10 9.43 -7.53
CA PRO A 231 -8.25 10.87 -7.41
C PRO A 231 -8.05 11.34 -5.96
N VAL A 232 -8.09 12.65 -5.74
CA VAL A 232 -8.23 13.17 -4.37
C VAL A 232 -9.50 12.58 -3.77
N LEU A 233 -9.46 12.21 -2.49
CA LEU A 233 -10.57 11.56 -1.81
C LEU A 233 -11.28 12.56 -0.88
N PRO A 234 -12.60 12.44 -0.69
CA PRO A 234 -13.29 13.13 0.40
C PRO A 234 -12.78 12.61 1.76
N GLU A 235 -12.77 13.47 2.78
CA GLU A 235 -12.27 13.14 4.13
C GLU A 235 -12.93 11.88 4.71
N ALA A 236 -14.23 11.69 4.46
CA ALA A 236 -14.96 10.50 4.90
C ALA A 236 -14.37 9.20 4.33
N VAL A 237 -13.86 9.22 3.10
CA VAL A 237 -13.24 8.03 2.48
C VAL A 237 -11.77 7.93 2.86
N SER A 238 -11.04 9.05 2.91
CA SER A 238 -9.59 9.02 3.20
C SER A 238 -9.27 8.59 4.63
N GLU A 239 -10.10 8.97 5.60
CA GLU A 239 -9.84 8.71 7.03
C GLU A 239 -10.45 7.38 7.53
N PHE A 240 -11.52 6.91 6.90
CA PHE A 240 -12.35 5.83 7.44
C PHE A 240 -12.48 4.61 6.54
N SER A 241 -11.83 4.60 5.37
CA SER A 241 -11.92 3.50 4.42
C SER A 241 -10.56 3.05 3.89
N THR A 242 -10.54 1.88 3.24
CA THR A 242 -9.38 1.35 2.53
C THR A 242 -9.75 0.99 1.11
N LEU A 243 -8.82 1.16 0.17
CA LEU A 243 -9.04 0.86 -1.24
C LEU A 243 -9.17 -0.66 -1.43
N ALA A 244 -10.27 -1.08 -2.06
CA ALA A 244 -10.56 -2.49 -2.31
C ALA A 244 -10.40 -2.88 -3.78
N ALA A 245 -10.85 -2.03 -4.71
CA ALA A 245 -10.75 -2.32 -6.14
C ALA A 245 -10.79 -1.06 -7.01
N LYS A 246 -10.24 -1.19 -8.23
CA LYS A 246 -10.52 -0.31 -9.37
C LYS A 246 -11.43 -1.03 -10.35
N ILE A 247 -12.52 -0.39 -10.74
CA ILE A 247 -13.47 -0.89 -11.72
C ILE A 247 -13.39 -0.03 -12.99
N ILE A 248 -13.36 -0.69 -14.15
CA ILE A 248 -13.41 -0.06 -15.46
C ILE A 248 -14.69 -0.53 -16.15
N VAL A 249 -15.44 0.41 -16.72
CA VAL A 249 -16.68 0.12 -17.45
C VAL A 249 -16.77 0.99 -18.69
N GLY A 250 -17.16 0.38 -19.81
CA GLY A 250 -17.39 1.09 -21.07
C GLY A 250 -18.70 1.88 -21.04
N SER A 251 -18.73 2.97 -21.80
CA SER A 251 -19.94 3.76 -22.04
C SER A 251 -21.10 2.87 -22.47
N ALA A 252 -22.20 2.91 -21.74
CA ALA A 252 -23.41 2.11 -21.98
C ALA A 252 -23.23 0.58 -21.90
N ASP A 253 -22.08 0.07 -21.43
CA ASP A 253 -21.86 -1.37 -21.31
C ASP A 253 -22.67 -1.97 -20.14
N PRO A 254 -23.26 -3.16 -20.32
CA PRO A 254 -24.08 -3.79 -19.29
C PRO A 254 -23.26 -4.38 -18.13
N ASN A 255 -21.98 -4.70 -18.36
CA ASN A 255 -21.10 -5.34 -17.38
C ASN A 255 -19.78 -4.58 -17.27
N PHE A 256 -18.99 -4.89 -16.24
CA PHE A 256 -17.66 -4.30 -16.11
C PHE A 256 -16.69 -4.85 -17.16
N THR A 257 -15.86 -3.96 -17.69
CA THR A 257 -14.74 -4.31 -18.55
C THR A 257 -13.62 -4.96 -17.73
N SER A 258 -13.37 -4.45 -16.53
CA SER A 258 -12.34 -4.97 -15.63
C SER A 258 -12.62 -4.62 -14.18
N ILE A 259 -12.24 -5.53 -13.28
CA ILE A 259 -12.15 -5.31 -11.83
C ILE A 259 -10.73 -5.67 -11.42
N VAL A 260 -9.96 -4.67 -10.98
CA VAL A 260 -8.60 -4.83 -10.50
C VAL A 260 -8.61 -4.72 -8.98
N SER A 261 -8.32 -5.81 -8.30
CA SER A 261 -8.19 -5.84 -6.84
C SER A 261 -7.01 -5.00 -6.37
N ALA A 262 -7.19 -4.18 -5.34
CA ALA A 262 -6.11 -3.41 -4.71
C ALA A 262 -5.18 -4.29 -3.85
N TYR A 263 -5.58 -5.54 -3.60
CA TYR A 263 -4.84 -6.47 -2.73
C TYR A 263 -3.86 -7.35 -3.49
N GLU A 264 -4.00 -7.44 -4.81
CA GLU A 264 -3.16 -8.27 -5.64
C GLU A 264 -2.05 -7.43 -6.25
N THR A 265 -0.81 -7.90 -6.12
CA THR A 265 0.28 -7.36 -6.91
C THR A 265 0.18 -7.97 -8.31
N LEU A 266 -0.37 -7.22 -9.27
CA LEU A 266 -0.23 -7.59 -10.67
C LEU A 266 1.26 -7.50 -11.02
N PHE A 267 1.91 -8.65 -11.21
CA PHE A 267 3.15 -8.69 -11.97
C PHE A 267 2.76 -8.50 -13.44
N PRO A 268 3.14 -7.40 -14.10
CA PRO A 268 2.97 -7.33 -15.54
C PRO A 268 3.86 -8.42 -16.15
N VAL A 269 3.24 -9.50 -16.63
CA VAL A 269 3.84 -10.25 -17.73
C VAL A 269 3.76 -9.28 -18.90
N SER A 270 4.86 -8.61 -19.21
CA SER A 270 5.02 -8.02 -20.52
C SER A 270 4.96 -9.18 -21.51
N THR A 271 3.78 -9.45 -22.08
CA THR A 271 3.74 -10.14 -23.36
C THR A 271 4.61 -9.32 -24.30
N PRO A 272 5.63 -9.91 -24.95
CA PRO A 272 6.40 -9.19 -25.96
C PRO A 272 5.39 -8.55 -26.92
N PRO A 273 5.52 -7.24 -27.24
CA PRO A 273 4.69 -6.65 -28.28
C PRO A 273 4.82 -7.55 -29.51
N ASP A 274 3.68 -7.94 -30.08
CA ASP A 274 3.68 -8.67 -31.32
C ASP A 274 4.43 -7.83 -32.36
N HIS A 275 5.51 -8.38 -32.91
CA HIS A 275 6.35 -7.68 -33.90
C HIS A 275 5.63 -7.56 -35.24
N ASP A 276 4.45 -8.18 -35.38
CA ASP A 276 3.62 -8.16 -36.58
C ASP A 276 2.94 -6.80 -36.82
N ASP A 277 2.99 -5.86 -35.86
CA ASP A 277 2.50 -4.47 -36.04
C ASP A 277 3.54 -3.56 -36.75
N LEU A 278 4.68 -4.10 -37.18
CA LEU A 278 5.55 -3.50 -38.20
C LEU A 278 5.15 -3.96 -39.61
N GLY A 279 3.84 -4.04 -39.86
CA GLY A 279 3.22 -4.37 -41.14
C GLY A 279 3.47 -3.33 -42.24
N GLY A 280 4.73 -3.13 -42.62
CA GLY A 280 5.15 -2.15 -43.62
C GLY A 280 6.59 -2.25 -44.11
N ILE A 281 7.41 -3.22 -43.67
CA ILE A 281 8.75 -3.47 -44.26
C ILE A 281 8.76 -4.66 -45.24
N VAL A 282 7.64 -4.86 -45.94
CA VAL A 282 7.62 -5.65 -47.17
C VAL A 282 7.22 -4.74 -48.32
N ALA A 283 8.24 -4.40 -49.11
CA ALA A 283 8.18 -3.72 -50.42
C ALA A 283 7.94 -2.20 -50.43
N ASP A 284 9.02 -1.43 -50.33
CA ASP A 284 9.22 -0.29 -51.24
C ASP A 284 10.66 -0.29 -51.76
N ASN A 285 10.81 0.20 -52.97
CA ASN A 285 11.70 -0.20 -54.02
C ASN A 285 12.66 0.93 -54.34
N HIS A 286 13.87 0.91 -53.79
CA HIS A 286 14.91 1.86 -54.17
C HIS A 286 16.25 1.16 -54.31
N HIS A 287 16.44 0.47 -55.43
CA HIS A 287 17.67 0.55 -56.21
C HIS A 287 17.30 0.30 -57.68
N ALA A 288 16.99 1.38 -58.40
CA ALA A 288 17.01 1.36 -59.86
C ALA A 288 18.40 0.92 -60.32
N ARG A 289 18.49 -0.30 -60.82
CA ARG A 289 19.71 -0.85 -61.42
C ARG A 289 19.91 -0.11 -62.75
N TYR A 290 20.90 0.77 -62.81
CA TYR A 290 21.33 1.39 -64.06
C TYR A 290 21.67 0.29 -65.07
N THR A 291 20.95 0.24 -66.18
CA THR A 291 21.35 -0.51 -67.36
C THR A 291 22.37 0.32 -68.09
N ASP A 292 23.65 0.00 -67.91
CA ASP A 292 24.71 0.55 -68.75
C ASP A 292 24.49 0.09 -70.19
N VAL A 293 24.21 1.08 -71.04
CA VAL A 293 24.28 0.96 -72.49
C VAL A 293 25.77 0.94 -72.84
N GLU A 294 26.33 -0.25 -73.06
CA GLU A 294 27.59 -0.35 -73.80
C GLU A 294 27.28 -0.35 -75.30
N VAL A 295 27.58 0.79 -75.90
CA VAL A 295 27.84 0.94 -77.33
C VAL A 295 29.14 0.22 -77.65
N LEU A 296 29.09 -0.77 -78.55
CA LEU A 296 30.05 -1.00 -79.66
C LEU A 296 29.45 -2.00 -80.66
#